data_AF-A0A5C5UGT4-F1
#
_entry.id   AF-A0A5C5UGT4-F1
#
_cell.length_a   1.000
_cell.length_b   1.000
_cell.length_c   1.000
_cell.angle_alpha   90.00
_cell.angle_beta   90.00
_cell.angle_gamma   90.00
#
_symmetry.space_group_name_H-M   'P 1'
#
loop_
_entity.id
_entity.type
_entity.pdbx_description
1 polymer ?
#
loop_
_entity_poly.entity_id
_entity_poly.type
_entity_poly.pdbx_seq_one_letter_code
_entity_poly.pdbx_strand_id
1 'polypeptide(L)'
;MDKTVEQKINEMLEVFNSLPNCRIEPNEGDRLLIASNKPVPWSDALEKRYAESSHKIGSITPHKTALGLYIDFPHNFLDIDRVEDIIDPEITLTYYEPGTKASTVKSWWRFRSDEKFDSIHLVLRKTELALYDFKREEWIQLMKEITDVHK
;
A
#
# COMPACT_ATOMS: atom_id res chain seq x y z
N MET A 1 -15.73 13.68 0.35
CA MET A 1 -15.44 12.33 0.89
C MET A 1 -15.49 12.46 2.42
N ASP A 2 -15.21 11.45 3.24
CA ASP A 2 -15.09 11.70 4.70
C ASP A 2 -13.83 12.53 4.99
N LYS A 3 -13.90 13.49 5.91
CA LYS A 3 -12.77 14.37 6.24
C LYS A 3 -11.53 13.60 6.72
N THR A 4 -11.75 12.51 7.46
CA THR A 4 -10.68 11.62 7.94
C THR A 4 -9.97 10.96 6.76
N VAL A 5 -10.74 10.50 5.77
CA VAL A 5 -10.18 9.90 4.54
C VAL A 5 -9.35 10.94 3.79
N GLU A 6 -9.87 12.15 3.60
CA GLU A 6 -9.14 13.24 2.93
C GLU A 6 -7.83 13.60 3.66
N GLN A 7 -7.87 13.71 5.00
CA GLN A 7 -6.68 13.93 5.81
C GLN A 7 -5.65 12.80 5.63
N LYS A 8 -6.07 11.54 5.74
CA LYS A 8 -5.17 10.39 5.66
C LYS A 8 -4.60 10.18 4.26
N ILE A 9 -5.35 10.52 3.21
CA ILE A 9 -4.80 10.61 1.85
C ILE A 9 -3.69 11.66 1.81
N ASN A 10 -3.91 12.86 2.34
CA ASN A 10 -2.90 13.92 2.32
C ASN A 10 -1.63 13.52 3.08
N GLU A 11 -1.76 12.83 4.22
CA GLU A 11 -0.62 12.28 4.96
C GLU A 11 0.19 11.30 4.09
N MET A 12 -0.47 10.34 3.43
CA MET A 12 0.20 9.41 2.53
C MET A 12 0.84 10.14 1.33
N LEU A 13 0.16 11.12 0.75
CA LEU A 13 0.69 11.91 -0.36
C LEU A 13 1.93 12.69 0.05
N GLU A 14 1.94 13.30 1.22
CA GLU A 14 3.12 13.99 1.75
C GLU A 14 4.31 13.03 1.88
N VAL A 15 4.08 11.83 2.43
CA VAL A 15 5.12 10.81 2.55
C VAL A 15 5.62 10.37 1.17
N PHE A 16 4.75 9.87 0.30
CA PHE A 16 5.19 9.33 -1.00
C PHE A 16 5.82 10.40 -1.91
N ASN A 17 5.36 11.66 -1.86
CA ASN A 17 6.01 12.74 -2.61
C ASN A 17 7.38 13.14 -2.03
N SER A 18 7.67 12.80 -0.76
CA SER A 18 9.00 13.01 -0.18
C SER A 18 9.99 11.90 -0.53
N LEU A 19 9.52 10.75 -1.02
CA LEU A 19 10.38 9.61 -1.38
C LEU A 19 11.03 9.84 -2.77
N PRO A 20 12.34 9.58 -2.91
CA PRO A 20 13.10 9.99 -4.10
C PRO A 20 12.81 9.16 -5.36
N ASN A 21 12.35 7.92 -5.21
CA ASN A 21 12.26 6.94 -6.30
C ASN A 21 10.83 6.58 -6.71
N CYS A 22 9.84 7.34 -6.24
CA CYS A 22 8.46 7.20 -6.69
C CYS A 22 7.80 8.55 -6.94
N ARG A 23 6.68 8.51 -7.66
CA ARG A 23 5.76 9.62 -7.88
C ARG A 23 4.33 9.14 -7.77
N ILE A 24 3.43 10.05 -7.41
CA ILE A 24 2.00 9.80 -7.39
C ILE A 24 1.37 10.29 -8.70
N GLU A 25 0.62 9.41 -9.37
CA GLU A 25 -0.10 9.73 -10.60
C GLU A 25 -1.61 9.53 -10.39
N PRO A 26 -2.48 10.43 -10.88
CA PRO A 26 -3.91 10.15 -10.96
C PRO A 26 -4.18 8.91 -11.82
N ASN A 27 -5.15 8.10 -11.43
CA ASN A 27 -5.59 6.93 -12.19
C ASN A 27 -7.13 6.93 -12.34
N GLU A 28 -7.71 5.88 -12.90
CA GLU A 28 -9.15 5.73 -13.09
C GLU A 28 -9.94 6.02 -11.80
N GLY A 29 -10.89 6.96 -11.91
CA GLY A 29 -11.71 7.41 -10.79
C GLY A 29 -10.92 8.21 -9.76
N ASP A 30 -11.11 7.88 -8.47
CA ASP A 30 -10.43 8.54 -7.35
C ASP A 30 -9.12 7.83 -6.94
N ARG A 31 -8.72 6.77 -7.66
CA ARG A 31 -7.53 5.98 -7.31
C ARG A 31 -6.26 6.72 -7.71
N LEU A 32 -5.24 6.63 -6.86
CA LEU A 32 -3.93 7.21 -7.09
C LEU A 32 -2.91 6.09 -7.28
N LEU A 33 -2.12 6.17 -8.33
CA LEU A 33 -1.06 5.22 -8.63
C LEU A 33 0.23 5.65 -7.92
N ILE A 34 0.91 4.70 -7.28
CA ILE A 34 2.28 4.87 -6.81
C ILE A 34 3.18 4.29 -7.89
N ALA A 35 3.90 5.15 -8.61
CA ALA A 35 4.71 4.77 -9.75
C ALA A 35 6.21 4.97 -9.46
N SER A 36 7.02 3.99 -9.84
CA SER A 36 8.48 4.07 -9.85
C SER A 36 8.97 5.00 -10.97
N ASN A 37 10.16 5.57 -10.78
CA ASN A 37 10.85 6.30 -11.85
C ASN A 37 11.32 5.39 -12.98
N LYS A 38 11.47 4.08 -12.73
CA LYS A 38 11.83 3.06 -13.73
C LYS A 38 10.75 1.99 -13.83
N PRO A 39 10.69 1.22 -14.93
CA PRO A 39 9.81 0.05 -15.00
C PRO A 39 10.12 -0.95 -13.87
N VAL A 40 9.09 -1.54 -13.29
CA VAL A 40 9.22 -2.55 -12.24
C VAL A 40 9.33 -3.95 -12.83
N PRO A 41 10.08 -4.89 -12.22
CA PRO A 41 10.32 -6.20 -12.80
C PRO A 41 9.09 -7.12 -12.82
N TRP A 42 8.06 -6.81 -12.04
CA TRP A 42 6.81 -7.56 -12.00
C TRP A 42 5.71 -6.99 -12.89
N SER A 43 6.00 -5.99 -13.74
CA SER A 43 4.98 -5.37 -14.60
C SER A 43 4.21 -6.40 -15.43
N ASP A 44 4.92 -7.39 -15.95
CA ASP A 44 4.36 -8.43 -16.83
C ASP A 44 3.69 -9.57 -16.04
N ALA A 45 3.86 -9.58 -14.72
CA ALA A 45 3.21 -10.50 -13.79
C ALA A 45 1.81 -10.04 -13.40
N LEU A 46 1.53 -8.73 -13.50
CA LEU A 46 0.26 -8.15 -13.10
C LEU A 46 -0.85 -8.61 -14.04
N GLU A 47 -2.01 -8.95 -13.47
CA GLU A 47 -3.21 -9.19 -14.28
C GLU A 47 -3.53 -7.95 -15.12
N LYS A 48 -4.05 -8.11 -16.34
CA LYS A 48 -4.31 -6.98 -17.26
C LYS A 48 -5.08 -5.82 -16.64
N ARG A 49 -6.04 -6.11 -15.73
CA ARG A 49 -6.84 -5.09 -15.02
C ARG A 49 -6.04 -4.27 -13.98
N TYR A 50 -4.85 -4.73 -13.62
CA TYR A 50 -3.94 -4.13 -12.66
C TYR A 50 -2.59 -3.77 -13.29
N ALA A 51 -2.47 -3.85 -14.61
CA ALA A 51 -1.26 -3.51 -15.35
C ALA A 51 -1.41 -2.11 -15.98
N GLU A 52 -1.81 -1.12 -15.18
CA GLU A 52 -2.09 0.24 -15.67
C GLU A 52 -0.82 0.96 -16.17
N SER A 53 0.34 0.57 -15.64
CA SER A 53 1.64 1.11 -16.02
C SER A 53 2.74 0.09 -15.73
N SER A 54 3.75 0.01 -16.60
CA SER A 54 4.97 -0.78 -16.36
C SER A 54 5.81 -0.23 -15.20
N HIS A 55 5.49 0.96 -14.70
CA HIS A 55 6.15 1.60 -13.56
C HIS A 55 5.40 1.40 -12.24
N LYS A 56 4.28 0.69 -12.23
CA LYS A 56 3.42 0.59 -11.05
C LYS A 56 4.10 -0.17 -9.91
N ILE A 57 4.28 0.51 -8.78
CA ILE A 57 4.62 -0.11 -7.49
C ILE A 57 3.34 -0.45 -6.73
N GLY A 58 2.32 0.41 -6.81
CA GLY A 58 1.13 0.23 -5.99
C GLY A 58 0.03 1.24 -6.27
N SER A 59 -0.93 1.33 -5.37
CA SER A 59 -1.97 2.34 -5.43
C SER A 59 -2.60 2.65 -4.08
N ILE A 60 -3.07 3.89 -3.98
CA ILE A 60 -3.91 4.40 -2.90
C ILE A 60 -5.34 4.46 -3.44
N THR A 61 -6.25 3.73 -2.81
CA THR A 61 -7.64 3.63 -3.25
C THR A 61 -8.55 4.21 -2.17
N PRO A 62 -9.00 5.47 -2.33
CA PRO A 62 -9.91 6.06 -1.38
C PRO A 62 -11.34 5.57 -1.60
N HIS A 63 -12.10 5.50 -0.51
CA HIS A 63 -13.52 5.20 -0.49
C HIS A 63 -14.23 6.17 0.46
N LYS A 64 -15.56 6.19 0.42
CA LYS A 64 -16.37 7.13 1.23
C LYS A 64 -15.94 7.22 2.70
N THR A 65 -15.62 6.10 3.34
CA THR A 65 -15.23 6.00 4.77
C THR A 65 -14.06 5.05 5.03
N ALA A 66 -13.26 4.79 3.99
CA ALA A 66 -12.15 3.84 4.06
C ALA A 66 -11.01 4.26 3.13
N LEU A 67 -9.81 3.77 3.42
CA LEU A 67 -8.63 4.01 2.62
C LEU A 67 -7.89 2.69 2.42
N GLY A 68 -7.62 2.34 1.17
CA GLY A 68 -6.82 1.18 0.80
C GLY A 68 -5.43 1.59 0.33
N LEU A 69 -4.40 0.87 0.78
CA LEU A 69 -3.05 0.89 0.23
C LEU A 69 -2.72 -0.51 -0.28
N TYR A 70 -2.24 -0.58 -1.51
CA TYR A 70 -1.79 -1.82 -2.14
C TYR A 70 -0.40 -1.54 -2.69
N ILE A 71 0.62 -2.25 -2.21
CA ILE A 71 2.00 -2.01 -2.61
C ILE A 71 2.70 -3.34 -2.90
N ASP A 72 3.33 -3.41 -4.06
CA ASP A 72 4.01 -4.57 -4.61
C ASP A 72 5.54 -4.34 -4.51
N PHE A 73 6.30 -5.41 -4.25
CA PHE A 73 7.77 -5.39 -4.11
C PHE A 73 8.37 -6.76 -4.48
N PRO A 74 9.69 -6.89 -4.68
CA PRO A 74 10.26 -8.17 -5.10
C PRO A 74 9.96 -9.31 -4.13
N HIS A 75 9.85 -10.51 -4.67
CA HIS A 75 9.65 -11.71 -3.89
C HIS A 75 10.79 -11.95 -2.90
N ASN A 76 10.47 -12.34 -1.66
CA ASN A 76 11.38 -12.55 -0.53
C ASN A 76 12.23 -11.30 -0.17
N PHE A 77 11.73 -10.09 -0.50
CA PHE A 77 12.43 -8.86 -0.15
C PHE A 77 12.24 -8.45 1.31
N LEU A 78 11.07 -8.74 1.88
CA LEU A 78 10.71 -8.39 3.25
C LEU A 78 10.28 -9.62 4.03
N ASP A 79 10.67 -9.65 5.30
CA ASP A 79 10.20 -10.62 6.27
C ASP A 79 8.78 -10.25 6.76
N ILE A 80 7.88 -11.23 6.82
CA ILE A 80 6.47 -10.99 7.15
C ILE A 80 6.29 -10.54 8.61
N ASP A 81 7.09 -11.05 9.54
CA ASP A 81 7.00 -10.71 10.96
C ASP A 81 7.41 -9.23 11.14
N ARG A 82 8.49 -8.81 10.48
CA ARG A 82 8.88 -7.39 10.42
C ARG A 82 7.78 -6.50 9.82
N VAL A 83 7.11 -6.97 8.77
CA VAL A 83 6.04 -6.21 8.13
C VAL A 83 4.82 -6.09 9.05
N GLU A 84 4.46 -7.15 9.78
CA GLU A 84 3.38 -7.13 10.76
C GLU A 84 3.63 -6.07 11.85
N ASP A 85 4.83 -6.06 12.44
CA ASP A 85 5.21 -5.10 13.49
C ASP A 85 5.09 -3.63 13.02
N ILE A 86 5.28 -3.37 11.73
CA ILE A 86 5.20 -2.02 11.15
C ILE A 86 3.76 -1.68 10.70
N ILE A 87 3.06 -2.63 10.08
CA ILE A 87 1.72 -2.42 9.51
C ILE A 87 0.63 -2.48 10.58
N ASP A 88 0.78 -3.31 11.61
CA ASP A 88 -0.20 -3.46 12.69
C ASP A 88 0.47 -3.54 14.08
N PRO A 89 1.20 -2.49 14.51
CA PRO A 89 1.95 -2.51 15.76
C PRO A 89 1.09 -2.74 17.01
N GLU A 90 -0.19 -2.32 16.95
CA GLU A 90 -1.13 -2.43 18.07
C GLU A 90 -2.02 -3.69 17.96
N ILE A 91 -1.84 -4.51 16.92
CA ILE A 91 -2.60 -5.75 16.66
C ILE A 91 -4.12 -5.48 16.66
N THR A 92 -4.50 -4.39 15.99
CA THR A 92 -5.89 -3.91 15.89
C THR A 92 -6.54 -4.31 14.57
N LEU A 93 -5.73 -4.67 13.58
CA LEU A 93 -6.18 -5.02 12.25
C LEU A 93 -6.41 -6.54 12.16
N THR A 94 -7.44 -6.94 11.42
CA THR A 94 -7.63 -8.36 11.12
C THR A 94 -6.65 -8.77 10.02
N TYR A 95 -5.76 -9.74 10.28
CA TYR A 95 -4.99 -10.38 9.22
C TYR A 95 -5.88 -11.33 8.40
N TYR A 96 -5.74 -11.28 7.07
CA TYR A 96 -6.39 -12.22 6.16
C TYR A 96 -5.36 -12.97 5.33
N GLU A 97 -5.35 -14.30 5.44
CA GLU A 97 -4.48 -15.14 4.63
C GLU A 97 -4.71 -14.94 3.12
N PRO A 98 -3.67 -15.16 2.30
CA PRO A 98 -3.83 -15.16 0.86
C PRO A 98 -4.94 -16.10 0.36
N GLY A 99 -5.78 -15.61 -0.55
CA GLY A 99 -6.91 -16.36 -1.12
C GLY A 99 -8.20 -16.29 -0.30
N THR A 100 -8.16 -15.78 0.94
CA THR A 100 -9.37 -15.62 1.76
C THR A 100 -10.14 -14.34 1.41
N LYS A 101 -11.46 -14.38 1.62
CA LYS A 101 -12.34 -13.23 1.42
C LYS A 101 -12.21 -12.27 2.61
N ALA A 102 -11.63 -11.10 2.36
CA ALA A 102 -11.48 -10.06 3.36
C ALA A 102 -12.81 -9.33 3.66
N SER A 103 -12.90 -8.74 4.85
CA SER A 103 -14.07 -7.97 5.28
C SER A 103 -14.25 -6.69 4.47
N THR A 104 -15.51 -6.34 4.18
CA THR A 104 -15.89 -5.06 3.59
C THR A 104 -16.22 -3.99 4.63
N VAL A 105 -16.27 -4.36 5.92
CA VAL A 105 -16.72 -3.48 7.01
C VAL A 105 -15.69 -3.27 8.12
N LYS A 106 -14.69 -4.15 8.22
CA LYS A 106 -13.58 -4.05 9.18
C LYS A 106 -12.29 -3.56 8.50
N SER A 107 -11.41 -2.98 9.28
CA SER A 107 -10.03 -2.72 8.90
C SER A 107 -9.24 -4.03 8.89
N TRP A 108 -8.32 -4.18 7.93
CA TRP A 108 -7.56 -5.40 7.75
C TRP A 108 -6.27 -5.16 6.99
N TRP A 109 -5.35 -6.11 7.11
CA TRP A 109 -4.18 -6.18 6.27
C TRP A 109 -3.91 -7.62 5.83
N ARG A 110 -3.06 -7.78 4.83
CA ARG A 110 -2.51 -9.07 4.40
C ARG A 110 -1.18 -8.89 3.70
N PHE A 111 -0.35 -9.89 3.84
CA PHE A 111 0.84 -10.11 3.06
C PHE A 111 0.54 -11.20 2.02
N ARG A 112 0.82 -10.94 0.74
CA ARG A 112 0.79 -11.97 -0.31
C ARG A 112 2.21 -12.25 -0.74
N SER A 113 2.52 -13.53 -0.89
CA SER A 113 3.77 -13.96 -1.50
C SER A 113 3.48 -14.77 -2.76
N ASP A 114 4.08 -14.37 -3.87
CA ASP A 114 4.02 -15.02 -5.17
C ASP A 114 5.45 -15.17 -5.71
N GLU A 115 5.71 -16.16 -6.57
CA GLU A 115 7.04 -16.40 -7.14
C GLU A 115 7.63 -15.17 -7.86
N LYS A 116 6.77 -14.26 -8.33
CA LYS A 116 7.19 -13.09 -9.11
C LYS A 116 7.37 -11.82 -8.26
N PHE A 117 6.52 -11.62 -7.26
CA PHE A 117 6.54 -10.46 -6.38
C PHE A 117 5.72 -10.72 -5.12
N ASP A 118 6.02 -10.00 -4.05
CA ASP A 118 5.22 -9.98 -2.84
C ASP A 118 4.40 -8.69 -2.78
N SER A 119 3.34 -8.68 -1.98
CA SER A 119 2.52 -7.48 -1.80
C SER A 119 1.94 -7.31 -0.40
N ILE A 120 1.83 -6.05 0.02
CA ILE A 120 1.09 -5.64 1.21
C ILE A 120 -0.22 -5.02 0.75
N HIS A 121 -1.33 -5.53 1.27
CA HIS A 121 -2.64 -4.92 1.12
C HIS A 121 -3.11 -4.47 2.50
N LEU A 122 -3.35 -3.18 2.66
CA LEU A 122 -3.83 -2.56 3.89
C LEU A 122 -5.14 -1.83 3.59
N VAL A 123 -6.20 -2.11 4.34
CA VAL A 123 -7.47 -1.40 4.24
C VAL A 123 -7.89 -0.93 5.62
N LEU A 124 -7.95 0.38 5.78
CA LEU A 124 -8.33 1.03 7.02
C LEU A 124 -9.72 1.64 6.91
N ARG A 125 -10.52 1.51 7.96
CA ARG A 125 -11.90 2.00 8.04
C ARG A 125 -12.11 2.65 9.41
N LYS A 126 -13.06 3.58 9.48
CA LYS A 126 -13.59 4.13 10.75
C LYS A 126 -12.49 4.49 11.76
N THR A 127 -12.47 3.79 12.91
CA THR A 127 -11.61 4.05 14.06
C THR A 127 -10.14 3.81 13.72
N GLU A 128 -9.80 2.69 13.10
CA GLU A 128 -8.40 2.39 12.79
C GLU A 128 -7.87 3.40 11.77
N LEU A 129 -8.67 3.81 10.78
CA LEU A 129 -8.27 4.88 9.85
C LEU A 129 -7.98 6.20 10.56
N ALA A 130 -8.79 6.59 11.54
CA ALA A 130 -8.61 7.85 12.26
C ALA A 130 -7.33 7.83 13.12
N LEU A 131 -6.98 6.67 13.68
CA LEU A 131 -5.84 6.50 14.58
C LEU A 131 -4.53 6.13 13.86
N TYR A 132 -4.60 5.59 12.65
CA TYR A 132 -3.41 5.10 11.94
C TYR A 132 -2.49 6.24 11.53
N ASP A 133 -1.24 6.21 11.97
CA ASP A 133 -0.24 7.23 11.66
C ASP A 133 0.68 6.78 10.51
N PHE A 134 0.46 7.35 9.32
CA PHE A 134 1.32 7.15 8.15
C PHE A 134 2.66 7.89 8.22
N LYS A 135 2.85 8.77 9.22
CA LYS A 135 4.09 9.54 9.41
C LYS A 135 5.06 8.91 10.42
N ARG A 136 4.72 7.76 11.00
CA ARG A 136 5.65 6.98 11.83
C ARG A 136 6.93 6.65 11.06
N GLU A 137 8.07 6.83 11.71
CA GLU A 137 9.40 6.67 11.09
C GLU A 137 9.60 5.27 10.49
N GLU A 138 9.26 4.22 11.24
CA GLU A 138 9.29 2.81 10.80
C GLU A 138 8.45 2.59 9.52
N TRP A 139 7.28 3.22 9.42
CA TRP A 139 6.39 3.09 8.27
C TRP A 139 6.96 3.80 7.05
N ILE A 140 7.48 5.03 7.23
CA ILE A 140 8.15 5.78 6.17
C ILE A 140 9.37 5.02 5.67
N GLN A 141 10.17 4.46 6.59
CA GLN A 141 11.36 3.70 6.26
C GLN A 141 11.02 2.43 5.48
N LEU A 142 9.95 1.71 5.84
CA LEU A 142 9.44 0.58 5.07
C LEU A 142 9.03 0.98 3.64
N MET A 143 8.25 2.06 3.49
CA MET A 143 7.83 2.53 2.16
C MET A 143 9.02 3.01 1.33
N LYS A 144 10.02 3.63 1.96
CA LYS A 144 11.27 4.01 1.31
C LYS A 144 12.04 2.79 0.83
N GLU A 145 12.19 1.75 1.65
CA GLU A 145 12.85 0.51 1.24
C GLU A 145 12.18 -0.12 0.02
N ILE A 146 10.85 -0.24 0.05
CA ILE A 146 10.06 -0.77 -1.07
C ILE A 146 10.26 0.06 -2.35
N THR A 147 10.17 1.38 -2.24
CA THR A 147 10.29 2.28 -3.41
C THR A 147 11.74 2.42 -3.92
N ASP A 148 12.74 2.20 -3.05
CA ASP A 148 14.17 2.29 -3.38
C ASP A 148 14.73 1.05 -4.09
N VAL A 149 13.99 -0.06 -4.14
CA VAL A 149 14.39 -1.29 -4.87
C VAL A 149 14.77 -0.99 -6.32
N HIS A 150 14.23 0.08 -6.90
CA HIS A 150 14.37 0.42 -8.32
C HIS A 150 15.47 1.44 -8.64
N LYS A 151 16.45 1.62 -7.75
CA LYS A 151 17.61 2.51 -7.95
C LYS A 151 18.44 2.19 -9.20
#